data_AF-A0A1F3P0V8-F1
#
_entry.id   AF-A0A1F3P0V8-F1
#
_cell.length_a   1.000
_cell.length_b   1.000
_cell.length_c   1.000
_cell.angle_alpha   90.00
_cell.angle_beta   90.00
_cell.angle_gamma   90.00
#
_symmetry.space_group_name_H-M   'P 1'
#
loop_
_entity.id
_entity.type
_entity.pdbx_description
1 polymer ?
#
loop_
_entity_poly.entity_id
_entity_poly.type
_entity_poly.pdbx_seq_one_letter_code
_entity_poly.pdbx_strand_id
1 'polypeptide(L)'
;MNSIFYFLTFHDVFILPILIFGIIGVSELYLKYFANHHPVNIYFLPLIYIKLTICIIFYFIYNVYLGSADGLGYFRGNEIILLLLKKAPQSFFRFFLLNDNTVFNNTFFMNEWPNYLKDSRSLMVNKFTFILNAICLNSYLGVNLLFTFLTFIPVWKFFKYLYLPDKKYLLVLAFAMFCFPSIAAWSSLLLKDGIVLSFSCLFFYSIMKLHDKEKESFLFKYPLIGLVSLLIIINIRPFMIIPLISGSLVYFFLKMLFSIKNPILKFTTAPFLMCLFIFFSLIIVLKLSPFLAEFNLDNILETASIRRTSAFPDNPYSSMNFSFGNLTHLLIVQIPYFTFNLFLRPFFETQSNHTLLPAVFENILFFIIILIILIKIPPVHLLRQLITSPFFWMCITSVIIFSFFTAYTISNFGSLHRFRIFSLFFTLVAFINMLGMSIQKDKNQN
;
A
#
# COMPACT_ATOMS: atom_id res chain seq x y z
N MET A 1 23.29 11.56 24.49
CA MET A 1 22.90 10.36 25.29
C MET A 1 21.41 10.32 25.68
N ASN A 2 20.66 11.43 25.71
CA ASN A 2 19.21 11.41 26.05
C ASN A 2 18.25 11.00 24.92
N SER A 3 18.70 10.82 23.67
CA SER A 3 17.83 10.42 22.55
C SER A 3 17.59 8.91 22.47
N ILE A 4 18.51 8.08 22.98
CA ILE A 4 18.41 6.61 22.90
C ILE A 4 17.34 6.06 23.86
N PHE A 5 17.18 6.69 25.03
CA PHE A 5 16.23 6.28 26.07
C PHE A 5 14.75 6.47 25.70
N TYR A 6 14.43 7.18 24.61
CA TYR A 6 13.05 7.28 24.12
C TYR A 6 12.59 6.03 23.33
N PHE A 7 13.53 5.19 22.88
CA PHE A 7 13.23 4.12 21.93
C PHE A 7 13.17 2.72 22.55
N LEU A 8 13.78 2.52 23.71
CA LEU A 8 13.73 1.28 24.48
C LEU A 8 13.63 1.64 25.96
N THR A 9 12.44 1.44 26.50
CA THR A 9 12.16 1.57 27.94
C THR A 9 12.39 0.23 28.63
N PHE A 10 12.70 0.24 29.93
CA PHE A 10 12.82 -1.01 30.72
C PHE A 10 11.56 -1.89 30.64
N HIS A 11 10.41 -1.26 30.43
CA HIS A 11 9.13 -1.91 30.26
C HIS A 11 9.04 -2.73 28.96
N ASP A 12 9.74 -2.31 27.89
CA ASP A 12 9.79 -3.04 26.62
C ASP A 12 10.43 -4.42 26.76
N VAL A 13 11.36 -4.59 27.70
CA VAL A 13 12.02 -5.88 27.97
C VAL A 13 11.00 -6.96 28.37
N PHE A 14 9.93 -6.59 29.08
CA PHE A 14 8.89 -7.52 29.50
C PHE A 14 7.74 -7.62 28.49
N ILE A 15 7.36 -6.51 27.87
CA ILE A 15 6.25 -6.48 26.91
C ILE A 15 6.58 -7.20 25.61
N LEU A 16 7.79 -7.01 25.08
CA LEU A 16 8.13 -7.52 23.76
C LEU A 16 8.05 -9.05 23.67
N PRO A 17 8.61 -9.83 24.62
CA PRO A 17 8.42 -11.28 24.62
C PRO A 17 6.94 -11.67 24.67
N ILE A 18 6.16 -11.03 25.55
CA ILE A 18 4.71 -11.33 25.69
C ILE A 18 3.97 -11.06 24.39
N LEU A 19 4.23 -9.94 23.72
CA LEU A 19 3.61 -9.60 22.44
C LEU A 19 4.03 -10.56 21.33
N ILE A 20 5.32 -10.92 21.25
CA ILE A 20 5.81 -11.88 20.24
C ILE A 20 5.18 -13.25 20.45
N PHE A 21 5.16 -13.77 21.68
CA PHE A 21 4.48 -15.02 22.01
C PHE A 21 2.97 -14.94 21.76
N GLY A 22 2.33 -13.81 22.06
CA GLY A 22 0.92 -13.57 21.76
C GLY A 22 0.62 -13.58 20.26
N ILE A 23 1.44 -12.91 19.44
CA ILE A 23 1.33 -12.91 17.98
C ILE A 23 1.49 -14.34 17.44
N ILE A 24 2.52 -15.07 17.89
CA ILE A 24 2.77 -16.45 17.45
C ILE A 24 1.63 -17.38 17.88
N GLY A 25 1.18 -17.30 19.13
CA GLY A 25 0.07 -18.10 19.65
C GLY A 25 -1.23 -17.85 18.88
N VAL A 26 -1.58 -16.58 18.63
CA VAL A 26 -2.75 -16.24 17.78
C VAL A 26 -2.57 -16.76 16.36
N SER A 27 -1.36 -16.74 15.82
CA SER A 27 -1.04 -17.23 14.48
C SER A 27 -1.18 -18.76 14.38
N GLU A 28 -0.75 -19.50 15.39
CA GLU A 28 -0.94 -20.94 15.49
C GLU A 28 -2.41 -21.33 15.69
N LEU A 29 -3.14 -20.60 16.54
CA LEU A 29 -4.59 -20.77 16.70
C LEU A 29 -5.31 -20.52 15.37
N TYR A 30 -4.93 -19.47 14.63
CA TYR A 30 -5.45 -19.21 13.30
C TYR A 30 -5.20 -20.39 12.35
N LEU A 31 -3.98 -20.93 12.35
CA LEU A 31 -3.64 -22.10 11.53
C LEU A 31 -4.43 -23.35 11.92
N LYS A 32 -4.65 -23.57 13.22
CA LYS A 32 -5.36 -24.74 13.74
C LYS A 32 -6.87 -24.70 13.44
N TYR A 33 -7.51 -23.54 13.61
CA TYR A 33 -8.97 -23.44 13.58
C TYR A 33 -9.54 -22.88 12.27
N PHE A 34 -8.81 -22.00 11.58
CA PHE A 34 -9.32 -21.27 10.42
C PHE A 34 -8.59 -21.58 9.13
N ALA A 35 -7.42 -22.19 9.21
CA ALA A 35 -6.66 -22.57 8.04
C ALA A 35 -7.04 -24.00 7.65
N ASN A 36 -7.92 -24.13 6.65
CA ASN A 36 -8.18 -25.40 5.95
C ASN A 36 -6.87 -26.09 5.55
N HIS A 37 -6.85 -27.37 5.16
CA HIS A 37 -5.66 -28.08 4.66
C HIS A 37 -5.10 -27.56 3.30
N HIS A 38 -4.95 -26.25 3.16
CA HIS A 38 -4.44 -25.56 2.00
C HIS A 38 -2.90 -25.56 2.05
N PRO A 39 -2.21 -25.98 0.98
CA PRO A 39 -0.74 -26.16 0.99
C PRO A 39 0.04 -24.88 1.28
N VAL A 40 -0.57 -23.72 1.01
CA VAL A 40 0.04 -22.40 1.25
C VAL A 40 0.24 -22.11 2.73
N ASN A 41 -0.57 -22.68 3.62
CA ASN A 41 -0.55 -22.31 5.04
C ASN A 41 0.79 -22.62 5.74
N ILE A 42 1.59 -23.55 5.18
CA ILE A 42 2.95 -23.85 5.64
C ILE A 42 3.84 -22.60 5.65
N TYR A 43 3.56 -21.63 4.76
CA TYR A 43 4.33 -20.38 4.68
C TYR A 43 3.88 -19.29 5.66
N PHE A 44 2.76 -19.47 6.36
CA PHE A 44 2.20 -18.41 7.21
C PHE A 44 3.15 -18.01 8.34
N LEU A 45 3.57 -18.98 9.17
CA LEU A 45 4.48 -18.73 10.28
C LEU A 45 5.86 -18.24 9.81
N PRO A 46 6.53 -18.89 8.82
CA PRO A 46 7.79 -18.37 8.30
C PRO A 46 7.72 -16.91 7.85
N LEU A 47 6.65 -16.52 7.15
CA LEU A 47 6.50 -15.15 6.67
C LEU A 47 6.22 -14.15 7.80
N ILE A 48 5.51 -14.55 8.86
CA ILE A 48 5.35 -13.73 10.06
C ILE A 48 6.70 -13.53 10.75
N TYR A 49 7.47 -14.59 10.96
CA TYR A 49 8.81 -14.49 11.56
C TYR A 49 9.70 -13.53 10.78
N ILE A 50 9.70 -13.64 9.44
CA ILE A 50 10.45 -12.74 8.58
C ILE A 50 9.94 -11.30 8.74
N LYS A 51 8.63 -11.06 8.71
CA LYS A 51 8.05 -9.71 8.86
C LYS A 51 8.36 -9.06 10.20
N LEU A 52 8.26 -9.81 11.31
CA LEU A 52 8.61 -9.31 12.63
C LEU A 52 10.11 -9.00 12.74
N THR A 53 10.96 -9.86 12.18
CA THR A 53 12.42 -9.63 12.14
C THR A 53 12.75 -8.36 11.35
N ILE A 54 12.13 -8.19 10.18
CA ILE A 54 12.27 -6.99 9.34
C ILE A 54 11.78 -5.74 10.09
N CYS A 55 10.65 -5.82 10.79
CA CYS A 55 10.14 -4.73 11.63
C CYS A 55 11.19 -4.29 12.67
N ILE A 56 11.78 -5.24 13.40
CA ILE A 56 12.81 -4.95 14.42
C ILE A 56 14.06 -4.31 13.78
N ILE A 57 14.57 -4.88 12.69
CA ILE A 57 15.75 -4.35 11.99
C ILE A 57 15.50 -2.90 11.55
N PHE A 58 14.39 -2.65 10.85
CA PHE A 58 14.08 -1.32 10.36
C PHE A 58 13.71 -0.34 11.46
N TYR A 59 13.13 -0.81 12.57
CA TYR A 59 12.89 0.02 13.75
C TYR A 59 14.21 0.61 14.26
N PHE A 60 15.26 -0.22 14.40
CA PHE A 60 16.57 0.27 14.83
C PHE A 60 17.20 1.21 13.80
N ILE A 61 17.15 0.88 12.51
CA ILE A 61 17.70 1.73 11.45
C ILE A 61 17.05 3.13 11.45
N TYR A 62 15.72 3.20 11.44
CA TYR A 62 15.03 4.49 11.30
C TYR A 62 15.04 5.31 12.58
N ASN A 63 14.95 4.68 13.75
CA ASN A 63 14.80 5.41 15.00
C ASN A 63 16.16 5.68 15.68
N VAL A 64 17.09 4.73 15.63
CA VAL A 64 18.41 4.89 16.29
C VAL A 64 19.43 5.52 15.35
N TYR A 65 19.45 5.14 14.07
CA TYR A 65 20.46 5.64 13.12
C TYR A 65 20.01 6.91 12.38
N LEU A 66 18.75 6.98 11.91
CA LEU A 66 18.25 8.14 11.14
C LEU A 66 17.59 9.23 12.02
N GLY A 67 17.35 8.96 13.30
CA GLY A 67 17.00 9.97 14.31
C GLY A 67 15.57 10.55 14.26
N SER A 68 14.78 10.28 13.22
CA SER A 68 13.34 10.56 13.21
C SER A 68 12.63 9.88 12.04
N ALA A 69 11.46 9.30 12.28
CA ALA A 69 10.56 8.80 11.25
C ALA A 69 9.13 9.26 11.56
N ASP A 70 8.28 9.40 10.52
CA ASP A 70 6.86 9.75 10.67
C ASP A 70 6.13 8.88 11.70
N GLY A 71 6.56 7.62 11.86
CA GLY A 71 6.07 6.67 12.87
C GLY A 71 6.07 7.22 14.29
N LEU A 72 7.11 7.98 14.68
CA LEU A 72 7.20 8.60 15.99
C LEU A 72 6.16 9.72 16.18
N GLY A 73 5.85 10.45 15.10
CA GLY A 73 4.82 11.48 15.12
C GLY A 73 3.44 10.92 15.42
N TYR A 74 3.10 9.79 14.79
CA TYR A 74 1.85 9.09 15.07
C TYR A 74 1.83 8.49 16.49
N PHE A 75 2.94 7.87 16.91
CA PHE A 75 3.06 7.30 18.26
C PHE A 75 2.86 8.35 19.36
N ARG A 76 3.58 9.48 19.29
CA ARG A 76 3.40 10.61 20.22
C ARG A 76 1.99 11.19 20.18
N GLY A 77 1.38 11.24 18.99
CA GLY A 77 -0.03 11.60 18.84
C GLY A 77 -0.94 10.70 19.68
N ASN A 78 -0.71 9.38 19.63
CA ASN A 78 -1.48 8.43 20.41
C ASN A 78 -1.20 8.51 21.92
N GLU A 79 0.01 8.84 22.35
CA GLU A 79 0.30 9.08 23.77
C GLU A 79 -0.57 10.20 24.34
N ILE A 80 -0.71 11.31 23.59
CA ILE A 80 -1.55 12.43 23.99
C ILE A 80 -3.03 12.05 23.96
N ILE A 81 -3.48 11.29 22.97
CA ILE A 81 -4.87 10.79 22.94
C ILE A 81 -5.14 9.90 24.16
N LEU A 82 -4.20 9.03 24.56
CA LEU A 82 -4.33 8.19 25.75
C LEU A 82 -4.32 9.01 27.03
N LEU A 83 -3.48 10.04 27.12
CA LEU A 83 -3.49 10.99 28.23
C LEU A 83 -4.81 11.76 28.30
N LEU A 84 -5.39 12.15 27.16
CA LEU A 84 -6.69 12.79 27.10
C LEU A 84 -7.80 11.85 27.59
N LEU A 85 -7.79 10.58 27.17
CA LEU A 85 -8.74 9.59 27.68
C LEU A 85 -8.64 9.45 29.21
N LYS A 86 -7.42 9.44 29.76
CA LYS A 86 -7.19 9.31 31.20
C LYS A 86 -7.59 10.56 31.99
N LYS A 87 -7.26 11.76 31.50
CA LYS A 87 -7.48 13.03 32.23
C LYS A 87 -8.87 13.64 31.99
N ALA A 88 -9.43 13.49 30.80
CA ALA A 88 -10.68 14.12 30.38
C ALA A 88 -11.45 13.23 29.38
N PRO A 89 -12.13 12.16 29.83
CA PRO A 89 -12.75 11.18 28.94
C PRO A 89 -13.86 11.78 28.07
N GLN A 90 -14.62 12.76 28.57
CA GLN A 90 -15.65 13.45 27.78
C GLN A 90 -15.04 14.21 26.59
N SER A 91 -13.94 14.92 26.85
CA SER A 91 -13.15 15.61 25.83
C SER A 91 -12.55 14.64 24.82
N PHE A 92 -12.09 13.47 25.27
CA PHE A 92 -11.64 12.40 24.39
C PHE A 92 -12.73 11.96 23.42
N PHE A 93 -13.95 11.66 23.88
CA PHE A 93 -15.01 11.19 22.97
C PHE A 93 -15.41 12.26 21.95
N ARG A 94 -15.46 13.54 22.34
CA ARG A 94 -15.71 14.65 21.42
C ARG A 94 -14.63 14.73 20.35
N PHE A 95 -13.36 14.68 20.73
CA PHE A 95 -12.26 14.70 19.78
C PHE A 95 -12.23 13.45 18.88
N PHE A 96 -12.29 12.26 19.48
CA PHE A 96 -12.08 11.00 18.79
C PHE A 96 -13.23 10.64 17.85
N LEU A 97 -14.48 11.04 18.15
CA LEU A 97 -15.63 10.76 17.29
C LEU A 97 -15.98 11.91 16.37
N LEU A 98 -15.93 13.16 16.85
CA LEU A 98 -16.40 14.34 16.09
C LEU A 98 -15.28 15.14 15.42
N ASN A 99 -14.01 14.76 15.59
CA ASN A 99 -12.85 15.56 15.16
C ASN A 99 -12.86 16.99 15.71
N ASP A 100 -13.43 17.17 16.91
CA ASP A 100 -13.51 18.47 17.54
C ASP A 100 -12.14 18.88 18.12
N ASN A 101 -11.38 19.64 17.33
CA ASN A 101 -10.06 20.12 17.71
C ASN A 101 -10.12 21.23 18.79
N THR A 102 -11.27 21.83 19.05
CA THR A 102 -11.41 22.89 20.07
C THR A 102 -11.16 22.37 21.49
N VAL A 103 -11.28 21.05 21.66
CA VAL A 103 -10.93 20.32 22.88
C VAL A 103 -9.50 20.63 23.33
N PHE A 104 -8.55 20.84 22.41
CA PHE A 104 -7.15 21.08 22.76
C PHE A 104 -6.84 22.53 23.10
N ASN A 105 -7.67 23.45 22.64
CA ASN A 105 -7.60 24.85 23.07
C ASN A 105 -8.09 25.03 24.50
N ASN A 106 -9.00 24.16 24.95
CA ASN A 106 -9.63 24.23 26.27
C ASN A 106 -9.02 23.25 27.29
N THR A 107 -7.94 22.55 26.94
CA THR A 107 -7.30 21.56 27.82
C THR A 107 -5.82 21.85 28.04
N PHE A 108 -5.23 21.20 29.04
CA PHE A 108 -3.82 21.34 29.47
C PHE A 108 -2.76 21.03 28.41
N PHE A 109 -3.14 20.62 27.19
CA PHE A 109 -2.24 20.07 26.17
C PHE A 109 -1.85 21.06 25.06
N MET A 110 -2.18 22.35 25.18
CA MET A 110 -1.85 23.40 24.19
C MET A 110 -0.38 23.35 23.70
N ASN A 111 0.57 23.10 24.60
CA ASN A 111 2.00 23.08 24.29
C ASN A 111 2.50 21.74 23.71
N GLU A 112 1.73 20.66 23.86
CA GLU A 112 2.10 19.31 23.44
C GLU A 112 1.39 18.86 22.16
N TRP A 113 0.46 19.68 21.64
CA TRP A 113 -0.41 19.37 20.50
C TRP A 113 0.37 19.12 19.19
N PRO A 114 0.64 17.85 18.80
CA PRO A 114 1.52 17.54 17.70
C PRO A 114 0.86 17.88 16.38
N ASN A 115 1.65 18.31 15.39
CA ASN A 115 1.16 18.59 14.05
C ASN A 115 0.42 17.39 13.41
N TYR A 116 0.77 16.16 13.81
CA TYR A 116 0.12 14.92 13.37
C TYR A 116 -1.32 14.74 13.89
N LEU A 117 -1.73 15.45 14.96
CA LEU A 117 -3.13 15.47 15.43
C LEU A 117 -3.96 16.58 14.75
N LYS A 118 -3.30 17.58 14.15
CA LYS A 118 -3.96 18.67 13.41
C LYS A 118 -4.38 18.24 12.00
N ASP A 119 -3.53 17.48 11.31
CA ASP A 119 -3.82 16.97 9.96
C ASP A 119 -4.81 15.80 10.02
N SER A 120 -5.98 15.94 9.39
CA SER A 120 -7.06 14.94 9.40
C SER A 120 -6.60 13.56 8.90
N ARG A 121 -5.73 13.53 7.89
CA ARG A 121 -5.19 12.29 7.30
C ARG A 121 -4.25 11.58 8.26
N SER A 122 -3.50 12.34 9.05
CA SER A 122 -2.60 11.82 10.08
C SER A 122 -3.35 11.41 11.34
N LEU A 123 -4.39 12.17 11.70
CA LEU A 123 -5.30 11.82 12.77
C LEU A 123 -5.99 10.48 12.53
N MET A 124 -6.36 10.15 11.29
CA MET A 124 -6.95 8.84 10.98
C MET A 124 -6.00 7.69 11.31
N VAL A 125 -4.70 7.84 11.05
CA VAL A 125 -3.69 6.83 11.43
C VAL A 125 -3.61 6.69 12.94
N ASN A 126 -3.65 7.81 13.67
CA ASN A 126 -3.68 7.80 15.13
C ASN A 126 -4.93 7.10 15.66
N LYS A 127 -6.11 7.39 15.12
CA LYS A 127 -7.34 6.66 15.49
C LYS A 127 -7.25 5.16 15.22
N PHE A 128 -6.69 4.76 14.08
CA PHE A 128 -6.48 3.36 13.74
C PHE A 128 -5.50 2.65 14.69
N THR A 129 -4.46 3.35 15.13
CA THR A 129 -3.36 2.79 15.93
C THR A 129 -3.49 3.04 17.43
N PHE A 130 -4.45 3.86 17.86
CA PHE A 130 -4.70 4.20 19.26
C PHE A 130 -4.94 2.97 20.15
N ILE A 131 -5.76 2.02 19.67
CA ILE A 131 -6.04 0.76 20.38
C ILE A 131 -4.76 -0.06 20.53
N LEU A 132 -3.89 -0.07 19.51
CA LEU A 132 -2.61 -0.77 19.57
C LEU A 132 -1.72 -0.14 20.64
N ASN A 133 -1.71 1.19 20.73
CA ASN A 133 -0.93 1.90 21.74
C ASN A 133 -1.40 1.58 23.16
N ALA A 134 -2.72 1.48 23.37
CA ALA A 134 -3.30 1.06 24.63
C ALA A 134 -2.89 -0.37 25.02
N ILE A 135 -3.00 -1.33 24.09
CA ILE A 135 -2.64 -2.74 24.32
C ILE A 135 -1.15 -2.89 24.61
N CYS A 136 -0.30 -2.16 23.89
CA CYS A 136 1.15 -2.16 24.07
C CYS A 136 1.62 -1.33 25.26
N LEU A 137 0.70 -0.75 26.06
CA LEU A 137 1.03 0.06 27.22
C LEU A 137 2.05 1.18 26.90
N ASN A 138 1.88 1.86 25.75
CA ASN A 138 2.81 2.86 25.22
C ASN A 138 4.23 2.35 24.90
N SER A 139 4.39 1.08 24.53
CA SER A 139 5.63 0.58 23.92
C SER A 139 5.68 0.91 22.43
N TYR A 140 6.58 1.80 21.98
CA TYR A 140 6.66 2.14 20.56
C TYR A 140 7.06 0.94 19.68
N LEU A 141 8.03 0.13 20.12
CA LEU A 141 8.41 -1.10 19.41
C LEU A 141 7.26 -2.12 19.43
N GLY A 142 6.58 -2.30 20.57
CA GLY A 142 5.42 -3.18 20.68
C GLY A 142 4.30 -2.79 19.71
N VAL A 143 4.01 -1.49 19.59
CA VAL A 143 3.02 -0.98 18.63
C VAL A 143 3.45 -1.28 17.19
N ASN A 144 4.73 -1.11 16.83
CA ASN A 144 5.20 -1.45 15.49
C ASN A 144 5.06 -2.95 15.18
N LEU A 145 5.31 -3.83 16.15
CA LEU A 145 5.13 -5.28 15.99
C LEU A 145 3.66 -5.66 15.78
N LEU A 146 2.75 -5.17 16.62
CA LEU A 146 1.31 -5.42 16.45
C LEU A 146 0.78 -4.80 15.14
N PHE A 147 1.23 -3.59 14.81
CA PHE A 147 0.87 -2.94 13.55
C PHE A 147 1.30 -3.78 12.35
N THR A 148 2.55 -4.27 12.34
CA THR A 148 3.08 -5.14 11.28
C THR A 148 2.28 -6.43 11.17
N PHE A 149 1.90 -7.03 12.30
CA PHE A 149 1.06 -8.23 12.29
C PHE A 149 -0.34 -7.94 11.69
N LEU A 150 -0.96 -6.82 12.06
CA LEU A 150 -2.28 -6.46 11.52
C LEU A 150 -2.25 -6.13 10.03
N THR A 151 -1.23 -5.39 9.56
CA THR A 151 -1.09 -5.10 8.13
C THR A 151 -0.68 -6.33 7.31
N PHE A 152 -0.05 -7.33 7.93
CA PHE A 152 0.27 -8.60 7.30
C PHE A 152 -0.98 -9.43 6.94
N ILE A 153 -2.01 -9.45 7.79
CA ILE A 153 -3.18 -10.33 7.62
C ILE A 153 -3.91 -10.14 6.27
N PRO A 154 -4.24 -8.91 5.82
CA PRO A 154 -4.87 -8.74 4.51
C PRO A 154 -3.97 -9.10 3.33
N VAL A 155 -2.66 -8.80 3.42
CA VAL A 155 -1.67 -9.20 2.40
C VAL A 155 -1.58 -10.73 2.32
N TRP A 156 -1.62 -11.41 3.46
CA TRP A 156 -1.70 -12.88 3.52
C TRP A 156 -2.96 -13.44 2.86
N LYS A 157 -4.13 -12.87 3.12
CA LYS A 157 -5.39 -13.30 2.48
C LYS A 157 -5.30 -13.17 0.95
N PHE A 158 -4.73 -12.07 0.47
CA PHE A 158 -4.51 -11.86 -0.96
C PHE A 158 -3.49 -12.85 -1.54
N PHE A 159 -2.35 -13.07 -0.86
CA PHE A 159 -1.35 -14.08 -1.26
C PHE A 159 -1.95 -15.49 -1.35
N LYS A 160 -2.73 -15.91 -0.35
CA LYS A 160 -3.41 -17.22 -0.34
C LYS A 160 -4.38 -17.36 -1.52
N TYR A 161 -5.04 -16.28 -1.91
CA TYR A 161 -5.96 -16.28 -3.03
C TYR A 161 -5.25 -16.35 -4.39
N LEU A 162 -4.06 -15.75 -4.51
CA LEU A 162 -3.22 -15.82 -5.70
C LEU A 162 -2.43 -17.12 -5.85
N TYR A 163 -2.77 -18.15 -5.07
CA TYR A 163 -2.05 -19.43 -5.00
C TYR A 163 -1.61 -19.95 -6.36
N LEU A 164 -0.31 -20.22 -6.47
CA LEU A 164 0.31 -20.86 -7.63
C LEU A 164 0.61 -22.33 -7.29
N PRO A 165 0.23 -23.29 -8.14
CA PRO A 165 0.39 -24.72 -7.84
C PRO A 165 1.86 -25.15 -7.77
N ASP A 166 2.73 -24.49 -8.54
CA ASP A 166 4.16 -24.78 -8.50
C ASP A 166 4.82 -24.08 -7.28
N LYS A 167 5.42 -24.89 -6.40
CA LYS A 167 6.09 -24.44 -5.18
C LYS A 167 7.15 -23.37 -5.44
N LYS A 168 7.88 -23.46 -6.56
CA LYS A 168 8.94 -22.52 -6.90
C LYS A 168 8.39 -21.11 -7.13
N TYR A 169 7.32 -20.98 -7.92
CA TYR A 169 6.73 -19.67 -8.20
C TYR A 169 5.94 -19.12 -7.03
N LEU A 170 5.36 -20.00 -6.20
CA LEU A 170 4.74 -19.60 -4.95
C LEU A 170 5.74 -18.96 -3.98
N LEU A 171 6.96 -19.51 -3.88
CA LEU A 171 8.04 -18.92 -3.07
C LEU A 171 8.50 -17.57 -3.63
N VAL A 172 8.62 -17.43 -4.95
CA VAL A 172 8.98 -16.15 -5.60
C VAL A 172 7.89 -15.11 -5.36
N LEU A 173 6.60 -15.49 -5.42
CA LEU A 173 5.48 -14.61 -5.09
C LEU A 173 5.50 -14.19 -3.62
N ALA A 174 5.77 -15.12 -2.69
CA ALA A 174 5.90 -14.81 -1.27
C ALA A 174 7.05 -13.84 -1.00
N PHE A 175 8.20 -14.05 -1.64
CA PHE A 175 9.34 -13.14 -1.55
C PHE A 175 8.96 -11.73 -2.04
N ALA A 176 8.33 -11.62 -3.21
CA ALA A 176 7.92 -10.33 -3.77
C ALA A 176 6.92 -9.58 -2.89
N MET A 177 5.95 -10.29 -2.30
CA MET A 177 4.89 -9.66 -1.50
C MET A 177 5.35 -9.28 -0.07
N PHE A 178 6.27 -10.04 0.53
CA PHE A 178 6.60 -9.87 1.95
C PHE A 178 8.04 -9.41 2.21
N CYS A 179 8.99 -9.78 1.35
CA CYS A 179 10.43 -9.67 1.61
C CYS A 179 11.15 -8.70 0.67
N PHE A 180 10.52 -8.26 -0.42
CA PHE A 180 11.12 -7.30 -1.34
C PHE A 180 11.49 -6.00 -0.60
N PRO A 181 12.71 -5.44 -0.74
CA PRO A 181 13.27 -4.48 0.22
C PRO A 181 12.37 -3.31 0.62
N SER A 182 11.91 -2.48 -0.34
CA SER A 182 11.01 -1.35 -0.05
C SER A 182 9.67 -1.81 0.51
N ILE A 183 9.09 -2.85 -0.11
CA ILE A 183 7.82 -3.40 0.34
C ILE A 183 7.95 -3.82 1.79
N ALA A 184 9.02 -4.52 2.14
CA ALA A 184 9.28 -5.00 3.48
C ALA A 184 9.58 -3.86 4.47
N ALA A 185 10.41 -2.88 4.08
CA ALA A 185 10.79 -1.76 4.92
C ALA A 185 9.57 -0.91 5.34
N TRP A 186 8.82 -0.37 4.38
CA TRP A 186 7.81 0.62 4.71
C TRP A 186 6.41 0.05 4.95
N SER A 187 6.20 -1.26 4.80
CA SER A 187 4.98 -1.93 5.28
C SER A 187 5.10 -2.46 6.72
N SER A 188 6.31 -2.53 7.27
CA SER A 188 6.59 -3.14 8.59
C SER A 188 6.88 -2.11 9.69
N LEU A 189 6.62 -0.83 9.44
CA LEU A 189 6.69 0.24 10.43
C LEU A 189 5.36 0.99 10.47
N LEU A 190 5.09 1.68 11.58
CA LEU A 190 3.86 2.44 11.80
C LEU A 190 3.77 3.63 10.83
N LEU A 191 3.30 3.36 9.61
CA LEU A 191 3.27 4.29 8.49
C LEU A 191 1.98 4.11 7.69
N LYS A 192 1.56 5.19 7.02
CA LYS A 192 0.39 5.21 6.11
C LYS A 192 0.49 4.14 5.01
N ASP A 193 1.68 3.85 4.51
CA ASP A 193 1.91 2.96 3.36
C ASP A 193 1.58 1.51 3.66
N GLY A 194 1.92 1.01 4.85
CA GLY A 194 1.55 -0.34 5.29
C GLY A 194 0.03 -0.53 5.34
N ILE A 195 -0.70 0.47 5.85
CA ILE A 195 -2.18 0.45 5.90
C ILE A 195 -2.74 0.45 4.47
N VAL A 196 -2.33 1.41 3.65
CA VAL A 196 -2.83 1.58 2.28
C VAL A 196 -2.56 0.33 1.44
N LEU A 197 -1.35 -0.24 1.50
CA LEU A 197 -1.01 -1.46 0.77
C LEU A 197 -1.86 -2.66 1.23
N SER A 198 -1.99 -2.83 2.54
CA SER A 198 -2.73 -3.93 3.15
C SER A 198 -4.22 -3.90 2.78
N PHE A 199 -4.87 -2.74 2.95
CA PHE A 199 -6.28 -2.59 2.57
C PHE A 199 -6.48 -2.57 1.05
N SER A 200 -5.49 -2.18 0.25
CA SER A 200 -5.55 -2.36 -1.21
C SER A 200 -5.57 -3.83 -1.60
N CYS A 201 -4.75 -4.67 -0.95
CA CYS A 201 -4.79 -6.12 -1.13
C CYS A 201 -6.15 -6.70 -0.72
N LEU A 202 -6.70 -6.25 0.41
CA LEU A 202 -8.02 -6.68 0.88
C LEU A 202 -9.15 -6.28 -0.08
N PHE A 203 -9.07 -5.06 -0.62
CA PHE A 203 -10.00 -4.54 -1.60
C PHE A 203 -9.97 -5.38 -2.88
N PHE A 204 -8.81 -5.57 -3.51
CA PHE A 204 -8.74 -6.41 -4.71
C PHE A 204 -9.12 -7.86 -4.44
N TYR A 205 -8.74 -8.42 -3.30
CA TYR A 205 -9.23 -9.73 -2.87
C TYR A 205 -10.77 -9.80 -2.87
N SER A 206 -11.44 -8.78 -2.33
CA SER A 206 -12.90 -8.72 -2.29
C SER A 206 -13.53 -8.58 -3.68
N ILE A 207 -12.92 -7.79 -4.57
CA ILE A 207 -13.37 -7.62 -5.96
C ILE A 207 -13.25 -8.92 -6.74
N MET A 208 -12.13 -9.63 -6.58
CA MET A 208 -11.92 -10.90 -7.28
C MET A 208 -12.88 -11.99 -6.75
N LYS A 209 -13.10 -12.04 -5.43
CA LYS A 209 -14.07 -12.96 -4.81
C LYS A 209 -15.52 -12.68 -5.17
N LEU A 210 -15.87 -11.45 -5.52
CA LEU A 210 -17.22 -11.14 -6.01
C LEU A 210 -17.54 -11.79 -7.35
N HIS A 211 -16.52 -12.00 -8.20
CA HIS A 211 -16.71 -12.59 -9.51
C HIS A 211 -16.65 -14.12 -9.49
N ASP A 212 -15.81 -14.69 -8.64
CA ASP A 212 -15.78 -16.13 -8.41
C ASP A 212 -17.06 -16.50 -7.66
N LYS A 213 -18.08 -17.01 -8.38
CA LYS A 213 -19.43 -17.37 -7.89
C LYS A 213 -19.41 -18.36 -6.72
N GLU A 214 -18.99 -17.92 -5.54
CA GLU A 214 -19.11 -18.65 -4.29
C GLU A 214 -20.56 -18.58 -3.78
N LYS A 215 -20.93 -19.53 -2.93
CA LYS A 215 -22.30 -19.76 -2.43
C LYS A 215 -23.02 -18.45 -2.04
N GLU A 216 -24.34 -18.43 -2.17
CA GLU A 216 -25.18 -17.22 -1.99
C GLU A 216 -24.99 -16.49 -0.64
N SER A 217 -24.57 -17.19 0.42
CA SER A 217 -24.24 -16.61 1.73
C SER A 217 -23.03 -15.66 1.72
N PHE A 218 -22.27 -15.58 0.62
CA PHE A 218 -21.07 -14.77 0.49
C PHE A 218 -21.30 -13.42 -0.23
N LEU A 219 -22.50 -13.19 -0.78
CA LEU A 219 -22.80 -11.99 -1.58
C LEU A 219 -22.69 -10.68 -0.79
N PHE A 220 -22.98 -10.65 0.50
CA PHE A 220 -22.87 -9.44 1.33
C PHE A 220 -21.49 -9.26 1.98
N LYS A 221 -20.77 -10.36 2.22
CA LYS A 221 -19.50 -10.36 2.93
C LYS A 221 -18.42 -9.60 2.16
N TYR A 222 -18.24 -9.90 0.88
CA TYR A 222 -17.15 -9.33 0.08
C TYR A 222 -17.36 -7.85 -0.27
N PRO A 223 -18.57 -7.38 -0.65
CA PRO A 223 -18.83 -5.94 -0.80
C PRO A 223 -18.54 -5.16 0.47
N LEU A 224 -18.95 -5.68 1.63
CA LEU A 224 -18.70 -5.03 2.91
C LEU A 224 -17.20 -4.92 3.20
N ILE A 225 -16.43 -6.00 2.97
CA ILE A 225 -14.98 -5.98 3.10
C ILE A 225 -14.34 -4.95 2.15
N GLY A 226 -14.79 -4.90 0.89
CA GLY A 226 -14.31 -3.94 -0.09
C GLY A 226 -14.63 -2.49 0.29
N LEU A 227 -15.85 -2.23 0.76
CA LEU A 227 -16.31 -0.92 1.20
C LEU A 227 -15.53 -0.43 2.43
N VAL A 228 -15.37 -1.27 3.45
CA VAL A 228 -14.56 -0.94 4.64
C VAL A 228 -13.11 -0.65 4.24
N SER A 229 -12.56 -1.43 3.31
CA SER A 229 -11.20 -1.21 2.81
C SER A 229 -11.07 0.15 2.12
N LEU A 230 -12.02 0.50 1.24
CA LEU A 230 -12.05 1.81 0.59
C LEU A 230 -12.22 2.96 1.58
N LEU A 231 -13.11 2.85 2.56
CA LEU A 231 -13.31 3.88 3.58
C LEU A 231 -12.03 4.16 4.36
N ILE A 232 -11.30 3.13 4.77
CA ILE A 232 -10.01 3.29 5.46
C ILE A 232 -8.99 3.98 4.55
N ILE A 233 -8.90 3.54 3.29
CA ILE A 233 -7.96 4.10 2.32
C ILE A 233 -8.27 5.58 2.04
N ILE A 234 -9.55 5.94 1.81
CA ILE A 234 -9.95 7.31 1.49
C ILE A 234 -9.60 8.26 2.64
N ASN A 235 -9.83 7.86 3.89
CA ASN A 235 -9.52 8.72 5.05
C ASN A 235 -8.01 8.90 5.28
N ILE A 236 -7.15 8.05 4.71
CA ILE A 236 -5.69 8.13 4.86
C ILE A 236 -5.01 8.74 3.63
N ARG A 237 -5.41 8.29 2.44
CA ARG A 237 -4.94 8.76 1.11
C ARG A 237 -6.10 8.78 0.12
N PRO A 238 -6.88 9.88 0.06
CA PRO A 238 -8.05 10.00 -0.81
C PRO A 238 -7.78 9.65 -2.28
N PHE A 239 -6.66 10.11 -2.84
CA PHE A 239 -6.32 9.89 -4.26
C PHE A 239 -6.13 8.41 -4.64
N MET A 240 -5.90 7.51 -3.68
CA MET A 240 -5.77 6.06 -3.93
C MET A 240 -7.07 5.42 -4.43
N ILE A 241 -8.22 6.09 -4.23
CA ILE A 241 -9.50 5.58 -4.71
C ILE A 241 -9.51 5.44 -6.25
N ILE A 242 -8.89 6.38 -6.97
CA ILE A 242 -8.88 6.42 -8.43
C ILE A 242 -8.20 5.17 -9.00
N PRO A 243 -6.92 4.85 -8.69
CA PRO A 243 -6.27 3.67 -9.23
C PRO A 243 -6.97 2.37 -8.83
N LEU A 244 -7.47 2.26 -7.60
CA LEU A 244 -8.14 1.05 -7.13
C LEU A 244 -9.46 0.78 -7.87
N ILE A 245 -10.32 1.80 -7.99
CA ILE A 245 -11.60 1.65 -8.70
C ILE A 245 -11.36 1.43 -10.19
N SER A 246 -10.45 2.20 -10.81
CA SER A 246 -10.16 2.04 -12.24
C SER A 246 -9.66 0.63 -12.58
N GLY A 247 -8.75 0.07 -11.78
CA GLY A 247 -8.30 -1.31 -12.01
C GLY A 247 -9.41 -2.34 -11.81
N SER A 248 -10.27 -2.13 -10.81
CA SER A 248 -11.41 -3.01 -10.56
C SER A 248 -12.45 -2.96 -11.68
N LEU A 249 -12.71 -1.78 -12.26
CA LEU A 249 -13.59 -1.64 -13.42
C LEU A 249 -13.04 -2.41 -14.63
N VAL A 250 -11.74 -2.27 -14.91
CA VAL A 250 -11.08 -3.02 -15.99
C VAL A 250 -11.17 -4.52 -15.74
N TYR A 251 -10.96 -4.96 -14.50
CA TYR A 251 -11.12 -6.37 -14.11
C TYR A 251 -12.53 -6.90 -14.41
N PHE A 252 -13.57 -6.20 -13.96
CA PHE A 252 -14.96 -6.60 -14.18
C PHE A 252 -15.33 -6.61 -15.66
N PHE A 253 -14.93 -5.56 -16.39
CA PHE A 253 -15.14 -5.47 -17.83
C PHE A 253 -14.53 -6.67 -18.56
N LEU A 254 -13.24 -6.95 -18.32
CA LEU A 254 -12.53 -8.05 -18.98
C LEU A 254 -13.10 -9.42 -18.58
N LYS A 255 -13.45 -9.61 -17.30
CA LYS A 255 -14.08 -10.85 -16.83
C LYS A 255 -15.43 -11.10 -17.49
N MET A 256 -16.27 -10.08 -17.60
CA MET A 256 -17.56 -10.18 -18.28
C MET A 256 -17.35 -10.47 -19.77
N LEU A 257 -16.44 -9.74 -20.43
CA LEU A 257 -16.11 -9.92 -21.84
C LEU A 257 -15.58 -11.33 -22.16
N PHE A 258 -14.75 -11.91 -21.28
CA PHE A 258 -14.17 -13.23 -21.47
C PHE A 258 -15.07 -14.39 -21.03
N SER A 259 -16.14 -14.11 -20.27
CA SER A 259 -17.16 -15.09 -19.94
C SER A 259 -18.04 -15.46 -21.15
N ILE A 260 -18.13 -14.56 -22.14
CA ILE A 260 -18.93 -14.75 -23.35
C ILE A 260 -18.22 -15.70 -24.31
N LYS A 261 -18.72 -16.94 -24.41
CA LYS A 261 -18.14 -17.99 -25.26
C LYS A 261 -18.40 -17.79 -26.75
N ASN A 262 -19.58 -17.25 -27.12
CA ASN A 262 -19.97 -17.07 -28.52
C ASN A 262 -19.25 -15.84 -29.12
N PRO A 263 -18.45 -15.99 -30.18
CA PRO A 263 -17.67 -14.89 -30.76
C PRO A 263 -18.55 -13.78 -31.34
N ILE A 264 -19.71 -14.10 -31.91
CA ILE A 264 -20.66 -13.13 -32.48
C ILE A 264 -21.29 -12.30 -31.35
N LEU A 265 -21.74 -12.97 -30.29
CA LEU A 265 -22.28 -12.29 -29.11
C LEU A 265 -21.19 -11.44 -28.43
N LYS A 266 -19.96 -11.92 -28.38
CA LYS A 266 -18.83 -11.18 -27.83
C LYS A 266 -18.52 -9.92 -28.65
N PHE A 267 -18.48 -10.04 -29.98
CA PHE A 267 -18.23 -8.92 -30.88
C PHE A 267 -19.33 -7.85 -30.81
N THR A 268 -20.59 -8.25 -30.63
CA THR A 268 -21.73 -7.33 -30.49
C THR A 268 -21.84 -6.70 -29.11
N THR A 269 -21.50 -7.43 -28.05
CA THR A 269 -21.54 -6.93 -26.67
C THR A 269 -20.31 -6.11 -26.28
N ALA A 270 -19.14 -6.39 -26.86
CA ALA A 270 -17.90 -5.68 -26.51
C ALA A 270 -17.98 -4.16 -26.68
N PRO A 271 -18.52 -3.59 -27.78
CA PRO A 271 -18.69 -2.14 -27.94
C PRO A 271 -19.61 -1.56 -26.87
N PHE A 272 -20.72 -2.24 -26.57
CA PHE A 272 -21.67 -1.80 -25.54
C PHE A 272 -21.03 -1.77 -24.15
N LEU A 273 -20.31 -2.84 -23.78
CA LEU A 273 -19.57 -2.91 -22.54
C LEU A 273 -18.46 -1.85 -22.48
N MET A 274 -17.83 -1.52 -23.61
CA MET A 274 -16.77 -0.53 -23.69
C MET A 274 -17.34 0.89 -23.51
N CYS A 275 -18.51 1.18 -24.10
CA CYS A 275 -19.25 2.42 -23.83
C CYS A 275 -19.63 2.54 -22.36
N LEU A 276 -20.11 1.48 -21.72
CA LEU A 276 -20.39 1.48 -20.28
C LEU A 276 -19.12 1.75 -19.46
N PHE A 277 -18.01 1.12 -19.79
CA PHE A 277 -16.73 1.35 -19.12
C PHE A 277 -16.25 2.81 -19.26
N ILE A 278 -16.34 3.39 -20.46
CA ILE A 278 -16.00 4.80 -20.70
C ILE A 278 -16.95 5.70 -19.90
N PHE A 279 -18.25 5.41 -19.91
CA PHE A 279 -19.23 6.18 -19.17
C PHE A 279 -18.96 6.18 -17.65
N PHE A 280 -18.72 5.00 -17.05
CA PHE A 280 -18.39 4.92 -15.63
C PHE A 280 -17.06 5.57 -15.28
N SER A 281 -16.03 5.42 -16.14
CA SER A 281 -14.74 6.07 -15.91
C SER A 281 -14.83 7.60 -15.98
N LEU A 282 -15.62 8.15 -16.91
CA LEU A 282 -15.93 9.58 -16.98
C LEU A 282 -16.67 10.07 -15.73
N ILE A 283 -17.68 9.33 -15.25
CA ILE A 283 -18.40 9.68 -14.01
C ILE A 283 -17.42 9.74 -12.83
N ILE A 284 -16.53 8.75 -12.71
CA ILE A 284 -15.53 8.72 -11.63
C ILE A 284 -14.65 9.96 -11.69
N VAL A 285 -14.12 10.30 -12.87
CA VAL A 285 -13.29 11.50 -13.04
C VAL A 285 -14.07 12.77 -12.69
N LEU A 286 -15.32 12.91 -13.15
CA LEU A 286 -16.15 14.09 -12.89
C LEU A 286 -16.58 14.21 -11.42
N LYS A 287 -16.85 13.10 -10.74
CA LYS A 287 -17.25 13.10 -9.31
C LYS A 287 -16.06 13.22 -8.37
N LEU A 288 -14.89 12.78 -8.79
CA LEU A 288 -13.65 12.94 -8.04
C LEU A 288 -12.91 14.23 -8.39
N SER A 289 -13.32 14.96 -9.43
CA SER A 289 -12.74 16.26 -9.79
C SER A 289 -12.76 17.30 -8.66
N PRO A 290 -13.78 17.38 -7.78
CA PRO A 290 -13.76 18.32 -6.64
C PRO A 290 -12.77 17.88 -5.55
N PHE A 291 -12.56 16.57 -5.37
CA PHE A 291 -11.49 16.05 -4.51
C PHE A 291 -10.10 16.26 -5.12
N LEU A 292 -10.04 16.31 -6.46
CA LEU A 292 -8.90 16.79 -7.21
C LEU A 292 -8.83 18.32 -7.25
N ALA A 293 -9.83 19.08 -6.79
CA ALA A 293 -9.79 20.55 -6.85
C ALA A 293 -9.01 21.17 -5.67
N GLU A 294 -8.86 20.45 -4.55
CA GLU A 294 -7.76 20.72 -3.58
C GLU A 294 -6.38 20.47 -4.20
N PHE A 295 -6.34 19.76 -5.33
CA PHE A 295 -5.21 19.62 -6.24
C PHE A 295 -5.55 20.33 -7.57
N ASN A 296 -6.15 21.52 -7.55
CA ASN A 296 -6.41 22.31 -8.76
C ASN A 296 -5.09 22.71 -9.42
N LEU A 297 -4.99 22.69 -10.76
CA LEU A 297 -3.75 22.99 -11.49
C LEU A 297 -3.08 24.30 -11.07
N ASP A 298 -3.87 25.33 -10.75
CA ASP A 298 -3.36 26.64 -10.31
C ASP A 298 -2.88 26.62 -8.85
N ASN A 299 -3.64 25.98 -7.95
CA ASN A 299 -3.24 25.78 -6.55
C ASN A 299 -2.18 24.69 -6.37
N ILE A 300 -1.97 23.78 -7.32
CA ILE A 300 -0.87 22.79 -7.31
C ILE A 300 0.41 23.45 -7.75
N LEU A 301 0.41 24.38 -8.71
CA LEU A 301 1.63 25.12 -9.02
C LEU A 301 2.06 25.95 -7.81
N GLU A 302 1.10 26.51 -7.07
CA GLU A 302 1.34 27.24 -5.83
C GLU A 302 1.62 26.32 -4.61
N THR A 303 0.93 25.20 -4.42
CA THR A 303 1.26 24.25 -3.33
C THR A 303 2.46 23.37 -3.65
N ALA A 304 2.80 23.14 -4.93
CA ALA A 304 4.06 22.54 -5.33
C ALA A 304 5.18 23.57 -5.20
N SER A 305 4.98 24.86 -5.53
CA SER A 305 5.99 25.89 -5.23
C SER A 305 6.18 26.08 -3.73
N ILE A 306 5.09 26.15 -2.94
CA ILE A 306 5.13 26.25 -1.48
C ILE A 306 5.68 24.96 -0.85
N ARG A 307 5.33 23.74 -1.30
CA ARG A 307 5.97 22.50 -0.83
C ARG A 307 7.41 22.33 -1.33
N ARG A 308 7.78 22.95 -2.46
CA ARG A 308 9.18 23.04 -2.94
C ARG A 308 10.01 23.97 -2.07
N THR A 309 9.44 25.06 -1.55
CA THR A 309 10.15 26.04 -0.71
C THR A 309 10.11 25.72 0.78
N SER A 310 9.04 25.09 1.28
CA SER A 310 8.89 24.76 2.71
C SER A 310 9.50 23.41 3.13
N ALA A 311 9.82 22.53 2.18
CA ALA A 311 10.49 21.26 2.47
C ALA A 311 12.02 21.43 2.47
N PHE A 312 12.53 22.15 3.48
CA PHE A 312 13.94 22.28 3.85
C PHE A 312 14.87 22.93 2.80
N PRO A 313 15.21 24.23 2.94
CA PRO A 313 16.12 24.92 2.00
C PRO A 313 17.55 24.34 1.94
N ASP A 314 17.98 23.58 2.96
CA ASP A 314 19.35 23.05 3.08
C ASP A 314 19.47 21.51 3.00
N ASN A 315 18.40 20.79 2.63
CA ASN A 315 18.43 19.33 2.64
C ASN A 315 18.78 18.80 1.25
N PRO A 316 19.88 18.04 1.05
CA PRO A 316 20.35 17.61 -0.28
C PRO A 316 19.41 16.63 -1.02
N TYR A 317 18.20 16.40 -0.50
CA TYR A 317 17.10 15.69 -1.14
C TYR A 317 16.14 16.62 -1.92
N SER A 318 16.34 17.94 -1.87
CA SER A 318 15.44 18.95 -2.43
C SER A 318 15.84 19.40 -3.84
N SER A 319 15.34 18.68 -4.85
CA SER A 319 14.74 19.28 -6.06
C SER A 319 14.64 18.23 -7.17
N MET A 320 13.54 17.47 -7.17
CA MET A 320 13.16 16.74 -8.37
C MET A 320 12.54 17.76 -9.34
N ASN A 321 13.37 18.30 -10.24
CA ASN A 321 12.88 19.10 -11.37
C ASN A 321 12.26 18.14 -12.39
N PHE A 322 11.01 17.72 -12.18
CA PHE A 322 10.18 17.37 -13.33
C PHE A 322 9.96 18.69 -14.06
N SER A 323 10.63 18.86 -15.20
CA SER A 323 10.24 19.89 -16.15
C SER A 323 8.82 19.52 -16.60
N PHE A 324 7.84 20.10 -15.92
CA PHE A 324 6.47 20.11 -16.37
C PHE A 324 6.47 20.93 -17.66
N GLY A 325 6.75 20.28 -18.79
CA GLY A 325 6.46 20.88 -20.09
C GLY A 325 5.01 21.32 -20.08
N ASN A 326 4.73 22.46 -20.72
CA ASN A 326 3.39 23.05 -20.78
C ASN A 326 2.31 21.97 -20.86
N LEU A 327 1.31 22.06 -19.95
CA LEU A 327 0.20 21.12 -19.76
C LEU A 327 -0.64 20.85 -21.03
N THR A 328 -0.29 21.48 -22.15
CA THR A 328 -0.87 21.30 -23.49
C THR A 328 -0.41 20.01 -24.19
N HIS A 329 0.66 19.34 -23.74
CA HIS A 329 1.06 18.07 -24.32
C HIS A 329 0.25 16.90 -23.75
N LEU A 330 -0.43 16.16 -24.65
CA LEU A 330 -1.36 15.06 -24.36
C LEU A 330 -0.90 14.15 -23.21
N LEU A 331 -1.85 13.81 -22.32
CA LEU A 331 -1.74 12.80 -21.25
C LEU A 331 -1.05 11.49 -21.72
N ILE A 332 -1.15 11.16 -23.00
CA ILE A 332 -0.54 10.01 -23.66
C ILE A 332 1.00 9.99 -23.56
N VAL A 333 1.67 11.15 -23.60
CA VAL A 333 3.15 11.23 -23.49
C VAL A 333 3.59 11.32 -22.03
N GLN A 334 2.78 11.97 -21.20
CA GLN A 334 3.11 12.21 -19.79
C GLN A 334 2.97 10.94 -18.94
N ILE A 335 1.95 10.11 -19.17
CA ILE A 335 1.70 8.89 -18.38
C ILE A 335 2.90 7.91 -18.43
N PRO A 336 3.45 7.55 -19.61
CA PRO A 336 4.63 6.68 -19.69
C PRO A 336 5.86 7.31 -19.01
N TYR A 337 6.08 8.61 -19.21
CA TYR A 337 7.21 9.32 -18.60
C TYR A 337 7.14 9.31 -17.07
N PHE A 338 5.98 9.63 -16.49
CA PHE A 338 5.79 9.61 -15.03
C PHE A 338 5.86 8.20 -14.45
N THR A 339 5.31 7.21 -15.16
CA THR A 339 5.41 5.80 -14.76
C THR A 339 6.87 5.35 -14.74
N PHE A 340 7.61 5.62 -15.82
CA PHE A 340 9.04 5.30 -15.92
C PHE A 340 9.84 5.95 -14.78
N ASN A 341 9.61 7.23 -14.50
CA ASN A 341 10.31 7.94 -13.45
C ASN A 341 9.98 7.44 -12.04
N LEU A 342 8.73 7.04 -11.77
CA LEU A 342 8.38 6.46 -10.46
C LEU A 342 9.10 5.13 -10.21
N PHE A 343 9.23 4.30 -11.24
CA PHE A 343 9.86 2.98 -11.11
C PHE A 343 11.38 3.05 -11.04
N LEU A 344 12.02 3.91 -11.83
CA LEU A 344 13.46 3.83 -12.06
C LEU A 344 14.29 4.92 -11.40
N ARG A 345 13.68 6.02 -10.95
CA ARG A 345 14.41 7.02 -10.16
C ARG A 345 14.48 6.61 -8.67
N PRO A 346 15.59 6.90 -7.97
CA PRO A 346 16.78 7.62 -8.44
C PRO A 346 17.69 6.80 -9.36
N PHE A 347 18.34 7.47 -10.32
CA PHE A 347 19.41 6.89 -11.14
C PHE A 347 20.77 7.09 -10.47
N PHE A 348 21.77 6.29 -10.84
CA PHE A 348 23.15 6.46 -10.37
C PHE A 348 23.67 7.89 -10.57
N GLU A 349 23.34 8.50 -11.72
CA GLU A 349 23.81 9.83 -12.13
C GLU A 349 23.28 10.98 -11.26
N THR A 350 22.16 10.78 -10.55
CA THR A 350 21.50 11.84 -9.75
C THR A 350 22.00 11.95 -8.31
N GLN A 351 23.04 11.22 -7.90
CA GLN A 351 23.34 11.01 -6.48
C GLN A 351 24.71 11.56 -6.06
N SER A 352 24.70 12.68 -5.33
CA SER A 352 25.83 13.13 -4.50
C SER A 352 25.85 12.48 -3.11
N ASN A 353 24.82 11.71 -2.73
CA ASN A 353 24.65 11.16 -1.38
C ASN A 353 24.55 9.62 -1.35
N HIS A 354 25.38 9.00 -0.51
CA HIS A 354 25.44 7.54 -0.34
C HIS A 354 24.16 6.90 0.27
N THR A 355 23.28 7.70 0.89
CA THR A 355 22.06 7.21 1.58
C THR A 355 20.99 6.66 0.64
N LEU A 356 21.02 7.03 -0.65
CA LEU A 356 20.04 6.58 -1.65
C LEU A 356 20.55 5.41 -2.50
N LEU A 357 21.77 4.92 -2.27
CA LEU A 357 22.31 3.74 -2.98
C LEU A 357 21.45 2.47 -2.85
N PRO A 358 20.88 2.12 -1.67
CA PRO A 358 20.00 0.96 -1.55
C PRO A 358 18.78 1.03 -2.47
N ALA A 359 18.25 2.23 -2.70
CA ALA A 359 17.11 2.46 -3.60
C ALA A 359 17.45 2.18 -5.06
N VAL A 360 18.69 2.51 -5.48
CA VAL A 360 19.19 2.28 -6.84
C VAL A 360 19.38 0.78 -7.09
N PHE A 361 20.03 0.07 -6.17
CA PHE A 361 20.21 -1.39 -6.29
C PHE A 361 18.87 -2.13 -6.35
N GLU A 362 17.89 -1.68 -5.56
CA GLU A 362 16.54 -2.23 -5.62
C GLU A 362 15.86 -2.01 -6.99
N ASN A 363 16.05 -0.86 -7.62
CA ASN A 363 15.50 -0.58 -8.95
C ASN A 363 16.08 -1.51 -10.01
N ILE A 364 17.39 -1.75 -9.94
CA ILE A 364 18.09 -2.68 -10.82
C ILE A 364 17.55 -4.09 -10.58
N LEU A 365 17.42 -4.51 -9.33
CA LEU A 365 16.88 -5.82 -8.96
C LEU A 365 15.44 -5.98 -9.45
N PHE A 366 14.59 -4.95 -9.30
CA PHE A 366 13.24 -4.94 -9.85
C PHE A 366 13.25 -5.14 -11.37
N PHE A 367 14.05 -4.36 -12.10
CA PHE A 367 14.14 -4.45 -13.56
C PHE A 367 14.65 -5.82 -14.02
N ILE A 368 15.69 -6.35 -13.37
CA ILE A 368 16.23 -7.68 -13.66
C ILE A 368 15.16 -8.75 -13.45
N ILE A 369 14.39 -8.70 -12.36
CA ILE A 369 13.31 -9.66 -12.10
C ILE A 369 12.25 -9.61 -13.22
N ILE A 370 11.82 -8.42 -13.62
CA ILE A 370 10.85 -8.26 -14.70
C ILE A 370 11.41 -8.82 -16.01
N LEU A 371 12.65 -8.49 -16.36
CA LEU A 371 13.31 -8.97 -17.57
C LEU A 371 13.46 -10.50 -17.59
N ILE A 372 13.86 -11.11 -16.46
CA ILE A 372 13.93 -12.58 -16.32
C ILE A 372 12.55 -13.21 -16.53
N ILE A 373 11.49 -12.60 -16.01
CA ILE A 373 10.12 -13.10 -16.19
C ILE A 373 9.73 -13.04 -17.67
N LEU A 374 9.98 -11.91 -18.35
CA LEU A 374 9.65 -11.74 -19.77
C LEU A 374 10.39 -12.75 -20.67
N ILE A 375 11.66 -13.06 -20.35
CA ILE A 375 12.45 -14.05 -21.11
C ILE A 375 11.99 -15.49 -20.84
N LYS A 376 11.56 -15.80 -19.61
CA LYS A 376 11.13 -17.16 -19.25
C LYS A 376 9.76 -17.55 -19.78
N ILE A 377 8.90 -16.58 -20.08
CA ILE A 377 7.59 -16.85 -20.67
C ILE A 377 7.76 -16.90 -22.19
N PRO A 378 7.40 -18.00 -22.87
CA PRO A 378 7.50 -18.05 -24.32
C PRO A 378 6.60 -16.96 -24.95
N PRO A 379 7.03 -16.33 -26.05
CA PRO A 379 6.43 -15.09 -26.56
C PRO A 379 4.95 -15.22 -26.91
N VAL A 380 4.53 -16.38 -27.42
CA VAL A 380 3.11 -16.67 -27.72
C VAL A 380 2.27 -16.70 -26.44
N HIS A 381 2.75 -17.34 -25.38
CA HIS A 381 2.05 -17.37 -24.08
C HIS A 381 2.04 -16.00 -23.41
N LEU A 382 3.14 -15.25 -23.53
CA LEU A 382 3.23 -13.89 -23.04
C LEU A 382 2.17 -13.00 -23.70
N LEU A 383 2.11 -12.97 -25.04
CA LEU A 383 1.09 -12.20 -25.77
C LEU A 383 -0.32 -12.65 -25.40
N ARG A 384 -0.55 -13.96 -25.33
CA ARG A 384 -1.85 -14.50 -24.93
C ARG A 384 -2.24 -14.04 -23.53
N GLN A 385 -1.35 -14.11 -22.55
CA GLN A 385 -1.65 -13.72 -21.17
C GLN A 385 -1.84 -12.22 -21.02
N LEU A 386 -1.02 -11.41 -21.72
CA LEU A 386 -1.21 -9.97 -21.79
C LEU A 386 -2.58 -9.62 -22.35
N ILE A 387 -3.15 -10.40 -23.28
CA ILE A 387 -4.49 -10.13 -23.82
C ILE A 387 -5.60 -10.70 -22.92
N THR A 388 -5.37 -11.86 -22.30
CA THR A 388 -6.45 -12.67 -21.70
C THR A 388 -6.54 -12.64 -20.18
N SER A 389 -5.59 -12.05 -19.47
CA SER A 389 -5.57 -12.03 -18.00
C SER A 389 -6.23 -10.78 -17.42
N PRO A 390 -7.46 -10.86 -16.85
CA PRO A 390 -8.09 -9.70 -16.21
C PRO A 390 -7.32 -9.23 -14.97
N PHE A 391 -6.72 -10.17 -14.23
CA PHE A 391 -5.94 -9.86 -13.02
C PHE A 391 -4.70 -9.02 -13.34
N PHE A 392 -4.00 -9.36 -14.43
CA PHE A 392 -2.84 -8.59 -14.89
C PHE A 392 -3.24 -7.14 -15.18
N TRP A 393 -4.30 -6.94 -15.98
CA TRP A 393 -4.79 -5.61 -16.31
C TRP A 393 -5.33 -4.84 -15.11
N MET A 394 -5.98 -5.51 -14.16
CA MET A 394 -6.39 -4.89 -12.89
C MET A 394 -5.18 -4.25 -12.20
N CYS A 395 -4.10 -5.02 -12.02
CA CYS A 395 -2.89 -4.53 -11.36
C CYS A 395 -2.22 -3.42 -12.16
N ILE A 396 -1.98 -3.63 -13.46
CA ILE A 396 -1.23 -2.69 -14.30
C ILE A 396 -1.96 -1.37 -14.49
N THR A 397 -3.28 -1.38 -14.67
CA THR A 397 -4.05 -0.12 -14.80
C THR A 397 -4.06 0.67 -13.50
N SER A 398 -4.23 0.00 -12.36
CA SER A 398 -4.06 0.64 -11.04
C SER A 398 -2.68 1.23 -10.85
N VAL A 399 -1.63 0.49 -11.24
CA VAL A 399 -0.24 0.95 -11.17
C VAL A 399 0.00 2.19 -12.03
N ILE A 400 -0.44 2.19 -13.28
CA ILE A 400 -0.22 3.30 -14.22
C ILE A 400 -0.90 4.57 -13.71
N ILE A 401 -2.16 4.46 -13.31
CA ILE A 401 -2.94 5.58 -12.79
C ILE A 401 -2.34 6.09 -11.48
N PHE A 402 -1.97 5.18 -10.56
CA PHE A 402 -1.30 5.55 -9.32
C PHE A 402 0.01 6.28 -9.60
N SER A 403 0.79 5.81 -10.58
CA SER A 403 2.10 6.36 -10.90
C SER A 403 1.99 7.79 -11.43
N PHE A 404 0.99 8.05 -12.26
CA PHE A 404 0.67 9.39 -12.76
C PHE A 404 0.37 10.37 -11.62
N PHE A 405 -0.59 10.06 -10.73
CA PHE A 405 -0.93 10.95 -9.62
C PHE A 405 0.21 11.14 -8.62
N THR A 406 0.97 10.08 -8.36
CA THR A 406 2.05 10.07 -7.37
C THR A 406 3.25 10.86 -7.88
N ALA A 407 3.73 10.60 -9.09
CA ALA A 407 4.85 11.32 -9.67
C ALA A 407 4.55 12.81 -9.90
N TYR A 408 3.28 13.16 -10.13
CA TYR A 408 2.86 14.54 -10.28
C TYR A 408 2.82 15.33 -8.96
N THR A 409 2.60 14.66 -7.82
CA THR A 409 2.40 15.32 -6.51
C THR A 409 3.65 15.39 -5.61
N ILE A 410 4.69 14.60 -5.90
CA ILE A 410 5.88 14.48 -5.05
C ILE A 410 7.03 15.34 -5.58
N SER A 411 7.66 16.11 -4.69
CA SER A 411 8.82 16.96 -5.01
C SER A 411 10.18 16.43 -4.52
N ASN A 412 10.21 15.33 -3.73
CA ASN A 412 11.43 14.79 -3.10
C ASN A 412 11.62 13.29 -3.36
N PHE A 413 12.86 12.89 -3.68
CA PHE A 413 13.30 11.50 -3.93
C PHE A 413 13.08 10.54 -2.74
N GLY A 414 13.25 10.99 -1.49
CA GLY A 414 13.03 10.14 -0.32
C GLY A 414 11.57 9.72 -0.18
N SER A 415 10.65 10.66 -0.40
CA SER A 415 9.22 10.39 -0.44
C SER A 415 8.83 9.53 -1.64
N LEU A 416 9.47 9.74 -2.80
CA LEU A 416 9.25 8.92 -4.00
C LEU A 416 9.57 7.44 -3.76
N HIS A 417 10.70 7.14 -3.10
CA HIS A 417 11.12 5.77 -2.75
C HIS A 417 10.11 5.05 -1.86
N ARG A 418 9.46 5.79 -0.97
CA ARG A 418 8.40 5.27 -0.09
C ARG A 418 7.08 5.10 -0.83
N PHE A 419 6.68 6.06 -1.67
CA PHE A 419 5.37 6.03 -2.31
C PHE A 419 5.28 5.02 -3.47
N ARG A 420 6.39 4.63 -4.10
CA ARG A 420 6.43 3.59 -5.15
C ARG A 420 6.12 2.16 -4.67
N ILE A 421 5.93 1.91 -3.37
CA ILE A 421 5.66 0.55 -2.86
C ILE A 421 4.42 -0.06 -3.49
N PHE A 422 3.36 0.73 -3.63
CA PHE A 422 2.13 0.26 -4.27
C PHE A 422 2.41 -0.18 -5.71
N SER A 423 3.14 0.65 -6.48
CA SER A 423 3.45 0.34 -7.88
C SER A 423 4.37 -0.88 -8.00
N LEU A 424 5.46 -0.95 -7.23
CA LEU A 424 6.37 -2.10 -7.17
C LEU A 424 5.63 -3.39 -6.82
N PHE A 425 4.82 -3.35 -5.77
CA PHE A 425 4.09 -4.53 -5.27
C PHE A 425 3.17 -5.11 -6.33
N PHE A 426 2.27 -4.28 -6.88
CA PHE A 426 1.27 -4.78 -7.84
C PHE A 426 1.89 -5.15 -9.19
N THR A 427 2.98 -4.49 -9.62
CA THR A 427 3.71 -4.91 -10.82
C THR A 427 4.38 -6.26 -10.63
N LEU A 428 5.14 -6.47 -9.53
CA LEU A 428 5.79 -7.77 -9.27
C LEU A 428 4.75 -8.89 -9.15
N VAL A 429 3.68 -8.66 -8.40
CA VAL A 429 2.60 -9.64 -8.23
C VAL A 429 1.96 -10.00 -9.58
N ALA A 430 1.68 -9.03 -10.45
CA ALA A 430 1.09 -9.27 -11.76
C ALA A 430 1.98 -10.14 -12.66
N PHE A 431 3.26 -9.81 -12.77
CA PHE A 431 4.21 -10.53 -13.62
C PHE A 431 4.56 -11.92 -13.09
N ILE A 432 4.75 -12.08 -11.77
CA ILE A 432 5.04 -13.39 -11.16
C ILE A 432 3.84 -14.32 -11.28
N ASN A 433 2.63 -13.81 -11.07
CA ASN A 433 1.40 -14.59 -11.21
C ASN A 433 1.20 -15.02 -12.68
N MET A 434 1.50 -14.14 -13.64
CA MET A 434 1.50 -14.45 -15.07
C MET A 434 2.46 -15.60 -15.42
N LEU A 435 3.73 -15.53 -14.96
CA LEU A 435 4.73 -16.59 -15.11
C LEU A 435 4.25 -17.93 -14.54
N GLY A 436 3.67 -17.91 -13.33
CA GLY A 436 3.18 -19.13 -12.69
C GLY A 436 2.05 -19.80 -13.48
N MET A 437 1.16 -19.01 -14.08
CA MET A 437 0.04 -19.52 -14.89
C MET A 437 0.46 -20.03 -16.27
N SER A 438 1.52 -19.49 -16.88
CA SER A 438 1.93 -19.92 -18.23
C SER A 438 2.47 -21.34 -18.21
N ILE A 439 3.30 -21.63 -17.22
CA ILE A 439 4.00 -22.92 -17.08
C ILE A 439 3.05 -24.04 -16.67
N GLN A 440 1.96 -23.72 -15.96
CA GLN A 440 0.91 -24.69 -15.66
C GLN A 440 0.19 -25.18 -16.92
N LYS A 441 0.00 -24.33 -17.92
CA LYS A 441 -0.66 -24.74 -19.17
C LYS A 441 0.22 -25.65 -20.00
N ASP A 442 1.52 -25.39 -20.05
CA ASP A 442 2.48 -26.26 -20.74
C ASP A 442 2.55 -27.66 -20.11
N LYS A 443 2.50 -27.77 -18.77
CA LYS A 443 2.46 -29.06 -18.06
C LYS A 443 1.16 -29.85 -18.24
N ASN A 444 0.06 -29.20 -18.64
CA ASN A 444 -1.22 -29.85 -18.88
C ASN A 444 -1.45 -30.20 -20.37
N GLN A 445 -0.58 -29.72 -21.26
CA GLN A 445 -0.63 -29.99 -22.70
C GLN A 445 0.37 -31.06 -23.15
N ASN A 446 1.35 -31.38 -22.32
CA ASN A 446 2.24 -32.53 -22.42
C ASN A 446 1.77 -33.63 -21.46
#